data_AF-B8ZHI7-F1
#
_entry.id   AF-B8ZHI7-F1
#
_cell.length_a   1.000
_cell.length_b   1.000
_cell.length_c   1.000
_cell.angle_alpha   90.00
_cell.angle_beta   90.00
_cell.angle_gamma   90.00
#
_symmetry.space_group_name_H-M   'P 1'
#
loop_
_entity.id
_entity.type
_entity.pdbx_description
1 polymer ?
#
loop_
_entity_poly.entity_id
_entity_poly.type
_entity_poly.pdbx_seq_one_letter_code
_entity_poly.pdbx_strand_id
1 'polypeptide(L)'
;MMGLCYYWSLVIVLLCFLIGVAIMNFQAQFFFTLVGIVVSAPVPQKLDIMNKDTIEQAHSLISKTLEDIPATHAAWVKSKSLAWGSSTDKLQHLKHYIPSAPVLQNITDISSLETCLDKIVRGLQLHLNLLKDLIEATTLSQTDQVTELQADIQELVLLIEELQNQSGFNPSQQTSEEQSQSFKLNLTQHLKSDFQTEAAAHLILHQLRDFSCDILQRILSIRV
;
A
#
# COMPACT_ATOMS: atom_id res chain seq x y z
N MET A 1 35.66 63.24 16.95
CA MET A 1 34.81 62.72 15.85
C MET A 1 35.29 61.42 15.21
N MET A 2 36.54 60.94 15.41
CA MET A 2 37.00 59.70 14.73
C MET A 2 36.40 58.38 15.25
N GLY A 3 35.91 58.31 16.50
CA GLY A 3 35.43 57.05 17.09
C GLY A 3 34.11 56.52 16.50
N LEU A 4 33.25 57.40 15.97
CA LEU A 4 31.94 57.01 15.43
C LEU A 4 32.05 56.30 14.07
N CYS A 5 33.04 56.65 13.24
CA CYS A 5 33.26 56.02 11.94
C CYS A 5 33.71 54.56 12.07
N TYR A 6 34.59 54.24 13.03
CA TYR A 6 35.05 52.87 13.23
C TYR A 6 33.94 51.96 13.73
N TYR A 7 33.08 52.45 14.62
CA TYR A 7 31.94 51.69 15.13
C TYR A 7 30.96 51.32 14.01
N TRP A 8 30.64 52.27 13.13
CA TRP A 8 29.74 52.03 12.00
C TRP A 8 30.33 51.05 10.99
N SER A 9 31.64 51.15 10.70
CA SER A 9 32.33 50.23 9.81
C SER A 9 32.36 48.81 10.36
N LEU A 10 32.60 48.62 11.66
CA LEU A 10 32.57 47.30 12.31
C LEU A 10 31.17 46.67 12.29
N VAL A 11 30.13 47.46 12.54
CA VAL A 11 28.73 46.98 12.49
C VAL A 11 28.35 46.51 11.09
N ILE A 12 28.76 47.23 10.03
CA ILE A 12 28.50 46.83 8.65
C ILE A 12 29.20 45.50 8.32
N VAL A 13 30.47 45.34 8.73
CA VAL A 13 31.22 44.08 8.50
C VAL A 13 30.55 42.90 9.21
N LEU A 14 30.09 43.08 10.46
CA LEU A 14 29.35 42.06 11.19
C LEU A 14 28.01 41.71 10.53
N LEU A 15 27.27 42.71 10.05
CA LEU A 15 25.99 42.50 9.35
C LEU A 15 26.21 41.73 8.04
N CYS A 16 27.22 42.11 7.26
CA CYS A 16 27.61 41.41 6.04
C CYS A 16 28.04 39.97 6.32
N PHE A 17 28.76 39.72 7.43
CA PHE A 17 29.15 38.38 7.84
C PHE A 17 27.93 37.52 8.21
N LEU A 18 26.98 38.06 8.97
CA LEU A 18 25.74 37.36 9.33
C LEU A 18 24.86 37.06 8.11
N ILE A 19 24.75 38.00 7.16
CA ILE A 19 24.04 37.77 5.90
C ILE A 19 24.76 36.69 5.07
N GLY A 20 26.08 36.72 5.00
CA GLY A 20 26.88 35.70 4.32
C GLY A 20 26.67 34.31 4.92
N VAL A 21 26.71 34.17 6.24
CA VAL A 21 26.43 32.91 6.94
C VAL A 21 24.99 32.44 6.71
N ALA A 22 24.01 33.35 6.73
CA ALA A 22 22.62 33.02 6.44
C ALA A 22 22.42 32.52 5.00
N ILE A 23 23.07 33.17 4.01
CA ILE A 23 23.02 32.74 2.61
C ILE A 23 23.72 31.39 2.44
N MET A 24 24.88 31.16 3.07
CA MET A 24 25.56 29.86 3.01
C MET A 24 24.75 28.75 3.68
N ASN A 25 24.06 29.03 4.78
CA ASN A 25 23.20 28.04 5.44
C ASN A 25 21.92 27.76 4.62
N PHE A 26 21.39 28.78 3.95
CA PHE A 26 20.25 28.63 3.03
C PHE A 26 20.63 27.84 1.77
N GLN A 27 21.83 28.07 1.21
CA GLN A 27 22.34 27.27 0.09
C GLN A 27 22.67 25.83 0.51
N ALA A 28 23.18 25.61 1.72
CA ALA A 28 23.36 24.25 2.24
C ALA A 28 22.02 23.50 2.31
N GLN A 29 20.93 24.14 2.76
CA GLN A 29 19.61 23.51 2.72
C GLN A 29 19.08 23.27 1.29
N PHE A 30 19.34 24.15 0.34
CA PHE A 30 18.91 23.98 -1.06
C PHE A 30 19.69 22.90 -1.82
N PHE A 31 20.98 22.69 -1.51
CA PHE A 31 21.75 21.61 -2.13
C PHE A 31 21.39 20.23 -1.55
N PHE A 32 20.93 20.14 -0.30
CA PHE A 32 20.38 18.89 0.24
C PHE A 32 19.01 18.52 -0.35
N THR A 33 18.26 19.45 -0.94
CA THR A 33 16.97 19.13 -1.58
C THR A 33 17.08 18.82 -3.08
N LEU A 34 18.13 19.25 -3.79
CA LEU A 34 18.25 19.07 -5.25
C LEU A 34 19.00 17.80 -5.71
N VAL A 35 19.74 17.10 -4.84
CA VAL A 35 20.46 15.86 -5.22
C VAL A 35 19.52 14.64 -5.28
N GLY A 36 18.22 14.82 -5.11
CA GLY A 36 17.22 13.76 -5.15
C GLY A 36 16.23 13.79 -6.31
N ILE A 37 16.38 14.66 -7.32
CA ILE A 37 15.56 14.54 -8.54
C ILE A 37 16.13 13.38 -9.36
N VAL A 38 15.92 12.15 -8.87
CA VAL A 38 15.82 11.00 -9.76
C VAL A 38 14.65 11.35 -10.67
N VAL A 39 14.98 11.72 -11.91
CA VAL A 39 14.03 11.84 -13.00
C VAL A 39 13.37 10.47 -13.11
N SER A 40 12.22 10.32 -12.47
CA SER A 40 11.28 9.28 -12.86
C SER A 40 10.92 9.58 -14.31
N ALA A 41 11.14 8.61 -15.20
CA ALA A 41 10.70 8.74 -16.58
C ALA A 41 9.19 9.07 -16.60
N PRO A 42 8.71 9.88 -17.56
CA PRO A 42 7.28 10.14 -17.71
C PRO A 42 6.50 8.83 -17.76
N VAL A 43 5.37 8.76 -17.05
CA VAL A 43 4.53 7.54 -16.95
C VAL A 43 4.31 6.84 -18.30
N PRO A 44 4.00 7.53 -19.41
CA PRO A 44 3.80 6.87 -20.71
C PRO A 44 5.01 6.05 -21.18
N GLN A 45 6.23 6.57 -21.00
CA GLN A 45 7.45 5.88 -21.42
C GLN A 45 7.70 4.62 -20.57
N LYS A 46 7.27 4.65 -19.31
CA LYS A 46 7.37 3.52 -18.38
C LYS A 46 6.40 2.41 -18.73
N LEU A 47 5.19 2.77 -19.15
CA LEU A 47 4.16 1.85 -19.59
C LEU A 47 4.55 1.10 -20.87
N ASP A 48 5.20 1.78 -21.83
CA ASP A 48 5.70 1.16 -23.07
C ASP A 48 6.76 0.08 -22.83
N ILE A 49 7.51 0.15 -21.72
CA ILE A 49 8.54 -0.83 -21.35
C ILE A 49 7.94 -2.05 -20.64
N MET A 50 6.77 -1.89 -20.02
CA MET A 50 6.15 -2.92 -19.21
C MET A 50 5.62 -4.08 -20.06
N ASN A 51 5.82 -5.31 -19.60
CA ASN A 51 5.39 -6.50 -20.32
C ASN A 51 3.87 -6.60 -20.35
N LYS A 52 3.29 -6.41 -21.55
CA LYS A 52 1.84 -6.54 -21.79
C LYS A 52 1.30 -7.90 -21.35
N ASP A 53 2.02 -8.99 -21.57
CA ASP A 53 1.57 -10.33 -21.17
C ASP A 53 1.49 -10.46 -19.65
N THR A 54 2.37 -9.80 -18.89
CA THR A 54 2.32 -9.77 -17.42
C THR A 54 1.12 -8.96 -16.92
N ILE A 55 0.82 -7.83 -17.58
CA ILE A 55 -0.38 -7.01 -17.28
C ILE A 55 -1.65 -7.83 -17.56
N GLU A 56 -1.71 -8.56 -18.67
CA GLU A 56 -2.84 -9.44 -19.02
C GLU A 56 -3.04 -10.57 -18.01
N GLN A 57 -1.95 -11.22 -17.60
CA GLN A 57 -2.00 -12.27 -16.58
C GLN A 57 -2.49 -11.71 -15.24
N ALA A 58 -1.95 -10.56 -14.80
CA ALA A 58 -2.39 -9.91 -13.58
C ALA A 58 -3.88 -9.53 -13.63
N HIS A 59 -4.35 -9.02 -14.78
CA HIS A 59 -5.77 -8.73 -15.02
C HIS A 59 -6.65 -9.99 -14.94
N SER A 60 -6.25 -11.08 -15.61
CA SER A 60 -7.00 -12.34 -15.57
C SER A 60 -7.07 -12.90 -14.15
N LEU A 61 -5.95 -12.85 -13.42
CA LEU A 61 -5.84 -13.44 -12.09
C LEU A 61 -6.58 -12.63 -11.02
N ILE A 62 -6.56 -11.29 -11.08
CA ILE A 62 -7.38 -10.47 -10.16
C ILE A 62 -8.87 -10.65 -10.44
N SER A 63 -9.25 -10.87 -11.70
CA SER A 63 -10.64 -11.17 -12.08
C SER A 63 -11.08 -12.52 -11.50
N LYS A 64 -10.23 -13.55 -11.64
CA LYS A 64 -10.46 -14.87 -11.00
C LYS A 64 -10.56 -14.74 -9.47
N THR A 65 -9.63 -14.01 -8.85
CA THR A 65 -9.64 -13.75 -7.40
C THR A 65 -10.99 -13.15 -6.96
N LEU A 66 -11.53 -12.18 -7.71
CA LEU A 66 -12.85 -11.59 -7.42
C LEU A 66 -14.00 -12.62 -7.50
N GLU A 67 -13.92 -13.57 -8.43
CA GLU A 67 -14.90 -14.65 -8.59
C GLU A 67 -14.80 -15.71 -7.47
N ASP A 68 -13.61 -15.94 -6.93
CA ASP A 68 -13.35 -16.97 -5.91
C ASP A 68 -13.64 -16.50 -4.46
N ILE A 69 -13.59 -15.20 -4.19
CA ILE A 69 -13.88 -14.65 -2.86
C ILE A 69 -15.28 -15.06 -2.34
N PRO A 70 -16.38 -14.98 -3.10
CA PRO A 70 -17.68 -15.46 -2.66
C PRO A 70 -17.71 -16.96 -2.29
N ALA A 71 -16.99 -17.80 -3.03
CA ALA A 71 -16.90 -19.24 -2.73
C ALA A 71 -16.14 -19.49 -1.43
N THR A 72 -15.04 -18.75 -1.22
CA THR A 72 -14.28 -18.74 0.03
C THR A 72 -15.14 -18.25 1.20
N HIS A 73 -15.94 -17.20 0.99
CA HIS A 73 -16.88 -16.69 1.99
C HIS A 73 -17.89 -17.75 2.39
N ALA A 74 -18.49 -18.45 1.44
CA ALA A 74 -19.44 -19.53 1.71
C ALA A 74 -18.79 -20.74 2.43
N ALA A 75 -17.49 -20.97 2.22
CA ALA A 75 -16.75 -22.03 2.90
C ALA A 75 -16.59 -21.72 4.40
N TRP A 76 -16.28 -20.47 4.77
CA TRP A 76 -16.00 -20.06 6.15
C TRP A 76 -17.19 -19.53 6.94
N VAL A 77 -18.14 -18.84 6.30
CA VAL A 77 -19.21 -18.12 6.99
C VAL A 77 -20.54 -18.87 6.85
N LYS A 78 -21.06 -19.39 7.96
CA LYS A 78 -22.35 -20.12 7.99
C LYS A 78 -23.48 -19.28 8.55
N SER A 79 -23.16 -18.21 9.26
CA SER A 79 -24.13 -17.28 9.85
C SER A 79 -24.93 -16.55 8.77
N LYS A 80 -26.25 -16.74 8.77
CA LYS A 80 -27.18 -16.06 7.85
C LYS A 80 -27.14 -14.53 7.97
N SER A 81 -26.83 -13.99 9.15
CA SER A 81 -26.68 -12.55 9.38
C SER A 81 -25.44 -11.95 8.71
N LEU A 82 -24.51 -12.79 8.26
CA LEU A 82 -23.24 -12.43 7.62
C LEU A 82 -23.21 -12.87 6.15
N ALA A 83 -24.38 -12.97 5.50
CA ALA A 83 -24.48 -13.35 4.11
C ALA A 83 -23.61 -12.45 3.21
N TRP A 84 -23.08 -13.01 2.13
CA TRP A 84 -22.27 -12.26 1.17
C TRP A 84 -23.04 -11.04 0.63
N GLY A 85 -22.42 -9.87 0.65
CA GLY A 85 -23.03 -8.59 0.25
C GLY A 85 -23.92 -7.91 1.30
N SER A 86 -24.08 -8.49 2.49
CA SER A 86 -24.74 -7.79 3.60
C SER A 86 -23.89 -6.63 4.13
N SER A 87 -24.54 -5.62 4.74
CA SER A 87 -23.84 -4.46 5.29
C SER A 87 -22.90 -4.86 6.44
N THR A 88 -21.69 -4.31 6.39
CA THR A 88 -20.64 -4.50 7.41
C THR A 88 -20.72 -3.48 8.56
N ASP A 89 -21.74 -2.60 8.58
CA ASP A 89 -21.85 -1.49 9.54
C ASP A 89 -22.12 -1.94 10.98
N LYS A 90 -22.70 -3.12 11.16
CA LYS A 90 -22.93 -3.67 12.50
C LYS A 90 -21.65 -4.26 13.12
N LEU A 91 -20.59 -4.41 12.32
CA LEU A 91 -19.33 -5.02 12.73
C LEU A 91 -18.20 -4.00 12.90
N GLN A 92 -18.53 -2.71 13.04
CA GLN A 92 -17.56 -1.61 13.17
C GLN A 92 -16.60 -1.81 14.35
N HIS A 93 -17.08 -2.39 15.46
CA HIS A 93 -16.25 -2.75 16.60
C HIS A 93 -15.13 -3.73 16.24
N LEU A 94 -15.38 -4.65 15.30
CA LEU A 94 -14.41 -5.66 14.87
C LEU A 94 -13.48 -5.10 13.78
N LYS A 95 -13.98 -4.22 12.91
CA LYS A 95 -13.16 -3.51 11.89
C LYS A 95 -11.97 -2.78 12.52
N HIS A 96 -12.11 -2.26 13.74
CA HIS A 96 -11.00 -1.60 14.43
C HIS A 96 -9.76 -2.49 14.63
N TYR A 97 -9.96 -3.80 14.72
CA TYR A 97 -8.87 -4.76 14.93
C TYR A 97 -8.32 -5.33 13.62
N ILE A 98 -8.95 -5.03 12.48
CA ILE A 98 -8.51 -5.46 11.14
C ILE A 98 -7.77 -4.28 10.49
N PRO A 99 -6.48 -4.42 10.18
CA PRO A 99 -5.74 -3.39 9.45
C PRO A 99 -6.45 -3.02 8.14
N SER A 100 -6.44 -1.74 7.81
CA SER A 100 -7.01 -1.28 6.54
C SER A 100 -6.04 -1.54 5.38
N ALA A 101 -6.58 -2.01 4.25
CA ALA A 101 -5.82 -2.09 3.01
C ALA A 101 -5.33 -0.68 2.60
N PRO A 102 -4.16 -0.57 1.95
CA PRO A 102 -3.64 0.70 1.49
C PRO A 102 -4.55 1.29 0.40
N VAL A 103 -4.75 2.61 0.44
CA VAL A 103 -5.57 3.30 -0.55
C VAL A 103 -4.80 3.46 -1.87
N LEU A 104 -5.35 2.89 -2.94
CA LEU A 104 -4.82 2.99 -4.30
C LEU A 104 -5.29 4.28 -4.96
N GLN A 105 -4.43 5.29 -4.95
CA GLN A 105 -4.67 6.54 -5.66
C GLN A 105 -4.66 6.29 -7.18
N ASN A 106 -5.38 7.13 -7.95
CA ASN A 106 -5.24 7.11 -9.40
C ASN A 106 -3.79 7.37 -9.78
N ILE A 107 -3.29 6.75 -10.83
CA ILE A 107 -1.96 7.05 -11.36
C ILE A 107 -2.06 8.42 -12.02
N THR A 108 -1.37 9.39 -11.44
CA THR A 108 -1.32 10.78 -11.91
C THR A 108 0.13 11.23 -11.92
N ASP A 109 0.42 12.44 -12.39
CA ASP A 109 1.77 13.01 -12.31
C ASP A 109 2.32 13.11 -10.86
N ILE A 110 1.43 13.06 -9.85
CA ILE A 110 1.76 13.20 -8.42
C ILE A 110 2.00 11.83 -7.76
N SER A 111 1.28 10.80 -8.21
CA SER A 111 1.31 9.43 -7.68
C SER A 111 1.95 8.52 -8.73
N SER A 112 3.23 8.21 -8.49
CA SER A 112 3.99 7.35 -9.39
C SER A 112 3.36 5.96 -9.53
N LEU A 113 3.51 5.37 -10.72
CA LEU A 113 3.12 3.98 -11.01
C LEU A 113 3.73 3.02 -9.98
N GLU A 114 4.97 3.29 -9.59
CA GLU A 114 5.74 2.60 -8.57
C GLU A 114 5.04 2.55 -7.22
N THR A 115 4.62 3.71 -6.71
CA THR A 115 3.89 3.82 -5.44
C THR A 115 2.58 3.03 -5.51
N CYS A 116 1.92 3.03 -6.68
CA CYS A 116 0.70 2.25 -6.88
C CYS A 116 0.99 0.75 -6.78
N LEU A 117 1.98 0.25 -7.54
CA LEU A 117 2.37 -1.17 -7.53
C LEU A 117 2.85 -1.62 -6.14
N ASP A 118 3.62 -0.81 -5.42
CA ASP A 118 4.06 -1.09 -4.04
C ASP A 118 2.88 -1.25 -3.09
N LYS A 119 1.90 -0.34 -3.15
CA LYS A 119 0.67 -0.45 -2.36
C LYS A 119 -0.15 -1.68 -2.72
N ILE A 120 -0.19 -2.07 -4.00
CA ILE A 120 -0.85 -3.31 -4.43
C ILE A 120 -0.19 -4.51 -3.74
N VAL A 121 1.13 -4.66 -3.85
CA VAL A 121 1.87 -5.76 -3.22
C VAL A 121 1.64 -5.80 -1.70
N ARG A 122 1.79 -4.66 -1.02
CA ARG A 122 1.57 -4.56 0.43
C ARG A 122 0.15 -4.94 0.83
N GLY A 123 -0.85 -4.49 0.08
CA GLY A 123 -2.24 -4.83 0.35
C GLY A 123 -2.52 -6.32 0.12
N LEU A 124 -2.00 -6.92 -0.95
CA LEU A 124 -2.18 -8.35 -1.19
C LEU A 124 -1.48 -9.20 -0.12
N GLN A 125 -0.25 -8.85 0.25
CA GLN A 125 0.49 -9.48 1.35
C GLN A 125 -0.22 -9.34 2.69
N LEU A 126 -0.79 -8.17 2.97
CA LEU A 126 -1.65 -7.97 4.15
C LEU A 126 -2.76 -9.02 4.15
N HIS A 127 -3.57 -9.11 3.08
CA HIS A 127 -4.67 -10.06 3.04
C HIS A 127 -4.22 -11.53 3.13
N LEU A 128 -3.10 -11.91 2.50
CA LEU A 128 -2.52 -13.25 2.69
C LEU A 128 -2.25 -13.57 4.16
N ASN A 129 -1.66 -12.62 4.88
CA ASN A 129 -1.38 -12.78 6.30
C ASN A 129 -2.66 -12.82 7.13
N LEU A 130 -3.65 -11.96 6.83
CA LEU A 130 -4.96 -11.96 7.50
C LEU A 130 -5.66 -13.33 7.35
N LEU A 131 -5.62 -13.93 6.15
CA LEU A 131 -6.21 -15.24 5.89
C LEU A 131 -5.47 -16.36 6.64
N LYS A 132 -4.14 -16.35 6.64
CA LYS A 132 -3.32 -17.33 7.38
C LYS A 132 -3.54 -17.22 8.88
N ASP A 133 -3.51 -16.02 9.43
CA ASP A 133 -3.71 -15.81 10.87
C ASP A 133 -5.10 -16.26 11.33
N LEU A 134 -6.14 -16.07 10.50
CA LEU A 134 -7.47 -16.59 10.80
C LEU A 134 -7.47 -18.12 10.90
N ILE A 135 -6.78 -18.81 9.99
CA ILE A 135 -6.71 -20.28 9.98
C ILE A 135 -5.89 -20.78 11.19
N GLU A 136 -4.74 -20.17 11.45
CA GLU A 136 -3.84 -20.60 12.53
C GLU A 136 -4.42 -20.35 13.92
N ALA A 137 -5.19 -19.27 14.08
CA ALA A 137 -5.66 -18.84 15.40
C ALA A 137 -7.08 -19.24 15.74
N THR A 138 -7.82 -19.82 14.79
CA THR A 138 -9.23 -20.17 14.98
C THR A 138 -9.51 -21.60 14.56
N THR A 139 -10.77 -22.01 14.63
CA THR A 139 -11.25 -23.32 14.19
C THR A 139 -11.59 -23.36 12.69
N LEU A 140 -11.39 -22.26 11.96
CA LEU A 140 -11.65 -22.22 10.53
C LEU A 140 -10.77 -23.22 9.80
N SER A 141 -11.41 -24.11 9.05
CA SER A 141 -10.71 -25.13 8.29
C SER A 141 -10.00 -24.51 7.08
N GLN A 142 -8.78 -24.96 6.80
CA GLN A 142 -8.14 -24.78 5.50
C GLN A 142 -8.95 -25.57 4.48
N THR A 143 -9.78 -24.91 3.69
CA THR A 143 -10.53 -25.55 2.61
C THR A 143 -9.80 -25.38 1.28
N ASP A 144 -10.21 -26.16 0.27
CA ASP A 144 -9.65 -26.04 -1.07
C ASP A 144 -9.83 -24.62 -1.63
N GLN A 145 -11.00 -24.00 -1.39
CA GLN A 145 -11.31 -22.64 -1.85
C GLN A 145 -10.36 -21.59 -1.24
N VAL A 146 -10.05 -21.72 0.05
CA VAL A 146 -9.12 -20.81 0.73
C VAL A 146 -7.71 -21.00 0.20
N THR A 147 -7.32 -22.26 0.01
CA THR A 147 -5.98 -22.62 -0.49
C THR A 147 -5.77 -22.08 -1.90
N GLU A 148 -6.79 -22.22 -2.76
CA GLU A 148 -6.81 -21.68 -4.12
C GLU A 148 -6.75 -20.15 -4.09
N LEU A 149 -7.59 -19.48 -3.29
CA LEU A 149 -7.56 -18.03 -3.14
C LEU A 149 -6.20 -17.51 -2.66
N GLN A 150 -5.58 -18.19 -1.69
CA GLN A 150 -4.23 -17.84 -1.22
C GLN A 150 -3.16 -18.04 -2.30
N ALA A 151 -3.28 -19.10 -3.10
CA ALA A 151 -2.37 -19.34 -4.21
C ALA A 151 -2.49 -18.26 -5.28
N ASP A 152 -3.72 -17.90 -5.67
CA ASP A 152 -3.98 -16.86 -6.66
C ASP A 152 -3.46 -15.49 -6.20
N ILE A 153 -3.69 -15.11 -4.93
CA ILE A 153 -3.17 -13.86 -4.39
C ILE A 153 -1.63 -13.88 -4.38
N GLN A 154 -1.01 -15.01 -4.03
CA GLN A 154 0.44 -15.15 -4.01
C GLN A 154 1.04 -15.05 -5.43
N GLU A 155 0.41 -15.68 -6.41
CA GLU A 155 0.82 -15.56 -7.81
C GLU A 155 0.62 -14.14 -8.33
N LEU A 156 -0.46 -13.47 -7.96
CA LEU A 156 -0.68 -12.06 -8.30
C LEU A 156 0.41 -11.16 -7.71
N VAL A 157 0.83 -11.39 -6.46
CA VAL A 157 1.96 -10.66 -5.86
C VAL A 157 3.21 -10.80 -6.74
N LEU A 158 3.55 -12.02 -7.18
CA LEU A 158 4.71 -12.25 -8.03
C LEU A 158 4.61 -11.53 -9.38
N LEU A 159 3.43 -11.54 -10.00
CA LEU A 159 3.19 -10.81 -11.24
C LEU A 159 3.39 -9.30 -11.06
N ILE A 160 2.88 -8.72 -9.97
CA ILE A 160 3.02 -7.28 -9.69
C ILE A 160 4.47 -6.91 -9.33
N GLU A 161 5.18 -7.75 -8.58
CA GLU A 161 6.62 -7.57 -8.30
C GLU A 161 7.45 -7.61 -9.60
N GLU A 162 7.09 -8.45 -10.56
CA GLU A 162 7.69 -8.45 -11.88
C GLU A 162 7.45 -7.12 -12.63
N LEU A 163 6.22 -6.57 -12.57
CA LEU A 163 5.94 -5.24 -13.13
C LEU A 163 6.76 -4.13 -12.42
N GLN A 164 6.97 -4.24 -11.11
CA GLN A 164 7.81 -3.31 -10.36
C GLN A 164 9.26 -3.35 -10.86
N ASN A 165 9.83 -4.55 -11.03
CA ASN A 165 11.19 -4.75 -11.53
C ASN A 165 11.38 -4.14 -12.93
N GLN A 166 10.42 -4.35 -13.83
CA GLN A 166 10.43 -3.79 -15.18
C GLN A 166 10.34 -2.26 -15.17
N SER A 167 9.66 -1.71 -14.16
CA SER A 167 9.58 -0.28 -13.97
C SER A 167 10.88 0.32 -13.38
N GLY A 168 11.89 -0.48 -13.01
CA GLY A 168 13.08 0.03 -12.33
C GLY A 168 12.78 0.55 -10.92
N PHE A 169 11.66 0.10 -10.33
CA PHE A 169 11.33 0.40 -8.95
C PHE A 169 12.39 -0.22 -8.03
N ASN A 170 12.86 0.55 -7.06
CA ASN A 170 13.69 0.03 -5.99
C ASN A 170 12.91 0.11 -4.66
N PRO A 171 12.49 -1.02 -4.07
CA PRO A 171 11.72 -1.03 -2.83
C PRO A 171 12.45 -0.35 -1.66
N SER A 172 13.78 -0.28 -1.70
CA SER A 172 14.56 0.40 -0.65
C SER A 172 14.41 1.93 -0.65
N GLN A 173 13.88 2.53 -1.72
CA GLN A 173 13.72 3.99 -1.83
C GLN A 173 12.42 4.51 -1.21
N GLN A 174 11.41 3.67 -0.99
CA GLN A 174 10.17 4.05 -0.31
C GLN A 174 10.16 3.52 1.13
N THR A 175 11.13 3.96 1.91
CA THR A 175 11.01 3.95 3.38
C THR A 175 10.24 5.21 3.80
N SER A 176 9.04 5.40 3.25
CA SER A 176 8.10 6.35 3.85
C SER A 176 7.52 5.67 5.09
N GLU A 177 7.59 6.39 6.21
CA GLU A 177 7.38 5.99 7.61
C GLU A 177 6.00 5.36 7.92
N GLU A 178 5.17 5.09 6.92
CA GLU A 178 3.88 4.44 7.06
C GLU A 178 4.05 2.91 7.05
N GLN A 179 4.39 2.41 8.24
CA GLN A 179 3.95 1.12 8.76
C GLN A 179 4.65 -0.13 8.18
N SER A 180 5.95 -0.26 8.52
CA SER A 180 6.55 -1.55 8.90
C SER A 180 6.04 -2.06 10.26
N GLN A 181 4.81 -1.70 10.66
CA GLN A 181 4.18 -2.42 11.76
C GLN A 181 4.02 -3.84 11.25
N SER A 182 4.82 -4.77 11.78
CA SER A 182 4.47 -6.18 11.72
C SER A 182 3.05 -6.22 12.24
N PHE A 183 2.07 -6.37 11.34
CA PHE A 183 0.68 -6.52 11.70
C PHE A 183 0.54 -7.92 12.27
N LYS A 184 1.22 -8.18 13.40
CA LYS A 184 0.98 -9.36 14.21
C LYS A 184 -0.37 -9.10 14.85
N LEU A 185 -1.34 -9.58 14.13
CA LEU A 185 -2.75 -9.35 14.28
C LEU A 185 -3.18 -9.80 15.67
N ASN A 186 -3.50 -8.83 16.52
CA ASN A 186 -4.04 -9.11 17.84
C ASN A 186 -5.53 -9.50 17.78
N LEU A 187 -6.11 -9.70 16.57
CA LEU A 187 -7.50 -10.14 16.41
C LEU A 187 -7.76 -11.41 17.20
N THR A 188 -6.79 -12.34 17.23
CA THR A 188 -6.93 -13.65 17.86
C THR A 188 -7.31 -13.56 19.34
N GLN A 189 -6.82 -12.54 20.06
CA GLN A 189 -7.21 -12.27 21.45
C GLN A 189 -8.67 -11.79 21.61
N HIS A 190 -9.26 -11.27 20.53
CA HIS A 190 -10.59 -10.70 20.48
C HIS A 190 -11.63 -11.64 19.85
N LEU A 191 -11.21 -12.68 19.13
CA LEU A 191 -12.07 -13.71 18.53
C LEU A 191 -12.36 -14.82 19.56
N LYS A 192 -13.34 -14.60 20.43
CA LYS A 192 -13.69 -15.51 21.54
C LYS A 192 -14.83 -16.47 21.22
N SER A 193 -15.49 -16.30 20.08
CA SER A 193 -16.60 -17.16 19.65
C SER A 193 -16.55 -17.42 18.15
N ASP A 194 -17.18 -18.52 17.73
CA ASP A 194 -17.31 -18.88 16.31
C ASP A 194 -17.95 -17.75 15.50
N PHE A 195 -18.94 -17.06 16.06
CA PHE A 195 -19.56 -15.92 15.38
C PHE A 195 -18.58 -14.76 15.16
N GLN A 196 -17.70 -14.46 16.12
CA GLN A 196 -16.69 -13.41 15.95
C GLN A 196 -15.65 -13.81 14.90
N THR A 197 -15.26 -15.09 14.88
CA THR A 197 -14.40 -15.66 13.85
C THR A 197 -15.01 -15.54 12.46
N GLU A 198 -16.28 -15.94 12.29
CA GLU A 198 -17.02 -15.78 11.04
C GLU A 198 -17.19 -14.31 10.65
N ALA A 199 -17.41 -13.42 11.63
CA ALA A 199 -17.50 -11.98 11.38
C ALA A 199 -16.17 -11.38 10.93
N ALA A 200 -15.04 -11.83 11.47
CA ALA A 200 -13.71 -11.41 11.03
C ALA A 200 -13.44 -11.89 9.60
N ALA A 201 -13.71 -13.16 9.31
CA ALA A 201 -13.62 -13.72 7.96
C ALA A 201 -14.50 -12.94 6.97
N HIS A 202 -15.75 -12.66 7.33
CA HIS A 202 -16.67 -11.86 6.53
C HIS A 202 -16.09 -10.47 6.21
N LEU A 203 -15.54 -9.77 7.21
CA LEU A 203 -14.94 -8.44 7.03
C LEU A 203 -13.67 -8.47 6.17
N ILE A 204 -12.77 -9.43 6.40
CA ILE A 204 -11.51 -9.57 5.65
C ILE A 204 -11.80 -9.87 4.18
N LEU A 205 -12.70 -10.80 3.89
CA LEU A 205 -13.07 -11.13 2.51
C LEU A 205 -13.78 -9.98 1.79
N HIS A 206 -14.59 -9.19 2.51
CA HIS A 206 -15.21 -7.99 1.95
C HIS A 206 -14.18 -6.90 1.64
N GLN A 207 -13.22 -6.67 2.55
CA GLN A 207 -12.12 -5.74 2.33
C GLN A 207 -11.23 -6.18 1.17
N LEU A 208 -10.92 -7.47 1.08
CA LEU A 208 -10.17 -8.05 -0.03
C LEU A 208 -10.92 -7.83 -1.35
N ARG A 209 -12.23 -8.06 -1.41
CA ARG A 209 -13.02 -7.78 -2.62
C ARG A 209 -12.93 -6.31 -3.02
N ASP A 210 -13.14 -5.40 -2.09
CA ASP A 210 -13.11 -3.95 -2.37
C ASP A 210 -11.72 -3.55 -2.89
N PHE A 211 -10.66 -4.04 -2.24
CA PHE A 211 -9.28 -3.81 -2.67
C PHE A 211 -8.98 -4.44 -4.04
N SER A 212 -9.49 -5.65 -4.31
CA SER A 212 -9.33 -6.32 -5.61
C SER A 212 -10.03 -5.59 -6.75
N CYS A 213 -11.21 -4.99 -6.49
CA CYS A 213 -11.87 -4.10 -7.44
C CYS A 213 -11.01 -2.87 -7.74
N ASP A 214 -10.40 -2.26 -6.72
CA ASP A 214 -9.49 -1.12 -6.91
C ASP A 214 -8.26 -1.53 -7.73
N ILE A 215 -7.65 -2.69 -7.44
CA ILE A 215 -6.52 -3.23 -8.22
C ILE A 215 -6.92 -3.40 -9.68
N LEU A 216 -8.04 -4.07 -9.95
CA LEU A 216 -8.53 -4.29 -11.31
C LEU A 216 -8.69 -2.96 -12.05
N GLN A 217 -9.25 -1.94 -11.40
CA GLN A 217 -9.37 -0.62 -11.99
C GLN A 217 -8.00 0.01 -12.30
N ARG A 218 -6.98 -0.18 -11.45
CA ARG A 218 -5.63 0.35 -11.69
C ARG A 218 -4.90 -0.39 -12.81
N ILE A 219 -5.01 -1.72 -12.88
CA ILE A 219 -4.46 -2.52 -13.98
C ILE A 219 -5.09 -2.11 -15.32
N LEU A 220 -6.41 -1.88 -15.34
CA LEU A 220 -7.09 -1.38 -16.54
C LEU A 220 -6.60 0.02 -16.95
N SER A 221 -6.31 0.90 -15.98
CA SER A 221 -5.77 2.24 -16.25
C SER A 221 -4.33 2.22 -16.76
N ILE A 222 -3.56 1.16 -16.48
CA ILE A 222 -2.19 0.96 -16.97
C ILE A 222 -2.19 0.51 -18.45
N ARG A 223 -3.27 -0.14 -18.88
CA ARG A 223 -3.42 -0.70 -20.23
C ARG A 223 -3.76 0.33 -21.31
N VAL A 224 -4.34 1.48 -20.92
CA VAL A 224 -4.81 2.55 -21.82
C VAL A 224 -3.72 3.58 -22.03
#